data_AF-A0A0Q9TD67-F1
#
_entry.id   AF-A0A0Q9TD67-F1
#
_cell.length_a   1.000
_cell.length_b   1.000
_cell.length_c   1.000
_cell.angle_alpha   90.00
_cell.angle_beta   90.00
_cell.angle_gamma   90.00
#
_symmetry.space_group_name_H-M   'P 1'
#
loop_
_entity.id
_entity.type
_entity.pdbx_description
1 polymer ?
#
loop_
_entity_poly.entity_id
_entity_poly.type
_entity_poly.pdbx_seq_one_letter_code
_entity_poly.pdbx_strand_id
1 'polypeptide(L)'
;MSELYVEYAVMDGATEHQHSVKDMVQDVEQTRAGATIPAGALGKILPSEEIESGFQDATDETREILADAVASCAALADGVELVKKLFIATDENVAERFTAMLGSA
;
A
#
# COMPACT_ATOMS: atom_id res chain seq x y z
N MET A 1 8.08 -7.85 -28.83
CA MET A 1 8.29 -7.67 -27.37
C MET A 1 8.47 -9.05 -26.79
N SER A 2 9.56 -9.32 -26.05
CA SER A 2 9.71 -10.60 -25.34
C SER A 2 8.73 -10.68 -24.18
N GLU A 3 8.38 -11.90 -23.75
CA GLU A 3 7.43 -12.15 -22.65
C GLU A 3 7.83 -11.44 -21.34
N LEU A 4 9.13 -11.30 -21.07
CA LEU A 4 9.68 -10.56 -19.92
C LEU A 4 9.27 -9.07 -19.88
N TYR A 5 9.17 -8.39 -21.04
CA TYR A 5 8.71 -7.00 -21.07
C TYR A 5 7.23 -6.87 -20.68
N VAL A 6 6.42 -7.90 -20.97
CA VAL A 6 5.02 -7.94 -20.58
C VAL A 6 4.91 -8.16 -19.06
N GLU A 7 5.72 -9.06 -18.50
CA GLU A 7 5.76 -9.31 -17.06
C GLU A 7 6.18 -8.06 -16.26
N TYR A 8 7.20 -7.32 -16.71
CA TYR A 8 7.61 -6.08 -16.05
C TYR A 8 6.53 -4.99 -16.09
N ALA A 9 5.83 -4.86 -17.22
CA ALA A 9 4.71 -3.92 -17.32
C ALA A 9 3.55 -4.28 -16.38
N VAL A 10 3.28 -5.59 -16.19
CA VAL A 10 2.29 -6.05 -15.21
C VAL A 10 2.75 -5.74 -13.78
N MET A 11 4.03 -5.94 -13.46
CA MET A 11 4.60 -5.60 -12.15
C MET A 11 4.55 -4.09 -11.87
N ASP A 12 4.83 -3.25 -12.88
CA ASP A 12 4.71 -1.80 -12.77
C ASP A 12 3.26 -1.39 -12.51
N GLY A 13 2.31 -1.93 -13.30
CA GLY A 13 0.89 -1.70 -13.09
C GLY A 13 0.38 -2.15 -11.72
N ALA A 14 0.90 -3.26 -11.18
CA ALA A 14 0.59 -3.71 -9.83
C ALA A 14 1.13 -2.75 -8.76
N THR A 15 2.35 -2.25 -8.93
CA THR A 15 2.99 -1.28 -8.01
C THR A 15 2.20 0.05 -8.00
N GLU A 16 1.88 0.58 -9.18
CA GLU A 16 1.05 1.78 -9.34
C GLU A 16 -0.33 1.59 -8.70
N HIS A 17 -0.94 0.42 -8.89
CA HIS A 17 -2.23 0.12 -8.28
C HIS A 17 -2.15 0.11 -6.74
N GLN A 18 -1.10 -0.45 -6.15
CA GLN A 18 -0.91 -0.42 -4.69
C GLN A 18 -0.70 1.00 -4.16
N HIS A 19 0.04 1.85 -4.88
CA HIS A 19 0.15 3.27 -4.52
C HIS A 19 -1.21 3.99 -4.61
N SER A 20 -2.00 3.75 -5.66
CA SER A 20 -3.33 4.31 -5.78
C SER A 20 -4.27 3.87 -4.65
N VAL A 21 -4.23 2.59 -4.27
CA VAL A 21 -5.02 2.06 -3.14
C VAL A 21 -4.57 2.70 -1.83
N LYS A 22 -3.27 2.81 -1.60
CA LYS A 22 -2.72 3.51 -0.44
C LYS A 22 -3.25 4.94 -0.35
N ASP A 23 -3.19 5.70 -1.43
CA ASP A 23 -3.65 7.10 -1.46
C ASP A 23 -5.17 7.19 -1.13
N MET A 24 -5.98 6.29 -1.71
CA MET A 24 -7.42 6.22 -1.40
C MET A 24 -7.68 5.94 0.09
N VAL A 25 -6.92 5.04 0.71
CA VAL A 25 -7.05 4.74 2.15
C VAL A 25 -6.66 5.94 3.01
N GLN A 26 -5.62 6.68 2.61
CA GLN A 26 -5.22 7.92 3.28
C GLN A 26 -6.31 9.01 3.18
N ASP A 27 -6.96 9.14 2.02
CA ASP A 27 -8.09 10.06 1.83
C ASP A 27 -9.30 9.70 2.71
N VAL A 28 -9.57 8.41 2.88
CA VAL A 28 -10.61 7.92 3.81
C VAL A 28 -10.27 8.35 5.24
N GLU A 29 -9.03 8.15 5.68
CA GLU A 29 -8.62 8.57 7.02
C GLU A 29 -8.68 10.09 7.18
N GLN A 30 -8.23 10.87 6.19
CA GLN A 30 -8.32 12.33 6.24
C GLN A 30 -9.77 12.82 6.36
N THR A 31 -10.69 12.17 5.64
CA THR A 31 -12.12 12.48 5.70
C THR A 31 -12.71 12.10 7.07
N ARG A 32 -12.34 10.93 7.61
CA ARG A 32 -12.84 10.44 8.90
C ARG A 32 -12.26 11.16 10.10
N ALA A 33 -11.01 11.62 10.05
CA ALA A 33 -10.39 12.40 11.12
C ALA A 33 -11.17 13.68 11.45
N GLY A 34 -11.95 14.21 10.49
CA GLY A 34 -12.87 15.33 10.72
C GLY A 34 -14.26 14.93 11.26
N ALA A 35 -14.61 13.64 11.23
CA ALA A 35 -15.89 13.11 11.70
C ALA A 35 -15.79 12.67 13.16
N THR A 36 -15.59 13.62 14.08
CA THR A 36 -15.54 13.39 15.53
C THR A 36 -16.83 13.84 16.22
N ILE A 37 -17.19 13.24 17.36
CA ILE A 37 -18.18 13.80 18.29
C ILE A 37 -17.41 14.63 19.33
N PRO A 38 -17.55 15.97 19.35
CA PRO A 38 -16.92 16.79 20.39
C PRO A 38 -17.44 16.43 21.78
N ALA A 39 -16.59 16.52 22.80
CA ALA A 39 -16.99 16.28 24.18
C ALA A 39 -18.19 17.17 24.58
N GLY A 40 -19.24 16.54 25.12
CA GLY A 40 -20.46 17.23 25.52
C GLY A 40 -21.39 17.64 24.36
N ALA A 41 -21.09 17.27 23.11
CA ALA A 41 -21.97 17.53 21.97
C ALA A 41 -23.34 16.85 22.11
N LEU A 42 -23.41 15.75 22.86
CA LEU A 42 -24.66 15.04 23.13
C LEU A 42 -25.46 15.63 24.32
N GLY A 43 -24.90 16.61 25.03
CA GLY A 43 -25.56 17.31 26.13
C GLY A 43 -26.05 16.36 27.24
N LYS A 44 -27.33 16.48 27.61
CA LYS A 44 -27.95 15.70 28.69
C LYS A 44 -28.58 14.38 28.22
N ILE A 45 -28.36 13.97 26.97
CA ILE A 45 -28.86 12.69 26.49
C ILE A 45 -28.14 11.61 27.29
N LEU A 46 -28.86 10.76 28.01
CA LEU A 46 -28.26 9.57 28.63
C LEU A 46 -28.34 8.42 27.62
N PRO A 47 -27.26 7.63 27.40
CA PRO A 47 -25.94 7.69 28.04
C PRO A 47 -24.90 8.42 27.16
N SER A 48 -24.83 9.76 27.20
CA SER A 48 -23.93 10.57 26.36
C SER A 48 -22.46 10.22 26.52
N GLU A 49 -21.97 10.08 27.75
CA GLU A 49 -20.56 9.76 28.03
C GLU A 49 -20.15 8.40 27.45
N GLU A 50 -21.01 7.40 27.54
CA GLU A 50 -20.75 6.06 26.98
C GLU A 50 -20.74 6.09 25.45
N ILE A 51 -21.64 6.85 24.84
CA ILE A 51 -21.69 7.02 23.38
C ILE A 51 -20.45 7.78 22.88
N GLU A 52 -20.05 8.86 23.56
CA GLU A 52 -18.87 9.64 23.24
C GLU A 52 -17.59 8.79 23.36
N SER A 53 -17.46 8.02 24.45
CA SER A 53 -16.32 7.09 24.65
C SER A 53 -16.29 6.00 23.57
N GLY A 54 -17.42 5.34 23.29
CA GLY A 54 -17.48 4.28 22.29
C GLY A 54 -17.18 4.79 20.87
N PHE A 55 -17.56 6.03 20.57
CA PHE A 55 -17.22 6.67 19.30
C PHE A 55 -15.72 6.97 19.20
N GLN A 56 -15.11 7.42 20.30
CA GLN A 56 -13.67 7.66 20.39
C GLN A 56 -12.89 6.35 20.19
N ASP A 57 -13.27 5.29 20.90
CA ASP A 57 -12.64 3.97 20.78
C ASP A 57 -12.73 3.42 19.34
N ALA A 58 -13.92 3.51 18.73
CA ALA A 58 -14.11 3.10 17.34
C ALA A 58 -13.29 3.95 16.35
N THR A 59 -13.10 5.24 16.66
CA THR A 59 -12.26 6.14 15.86
C THR A 59 -10.80 5.73 15.93
N ASP A 60 -10.30 5.47 17.13
CA ASP A 60 -8.92 5.06 17.38
C ASP A 60 -8.61 3.70 16.76
N GLU A 61 -9.50 2.71 16.91
CA GLU A 61 -9.35 1.38 16.29
C GLU A 61 -9.35 1.48 14.75
N THR A 62 -10.26 2.28 14.18
CA THR A 62 -10.31 2.42 12.72
C THR A 62 -9.05 3.10 12.18
N ARG A 63 -8.50 4.10 12.90
CA ARG A 63 -7.24 4.75 12.53
C ARG A 63 -6.10 3.74 12.46
N GLU A 64 -6.00 2.84 13.44
CA GLU A 64 -4.98 1.78 13.46
C GLU A 64 -5.13 0.84 12.25
N ILE A 65 -6.35 0.37 11.99
CA ILE A 65 -6.65 -0.50 10.83
C ILE A 65 -6.27 0.18 9.51
N LEU A 66 -6.61 1.45 9.33
CA LEU A 66 -6.28 2.20 8.10
C LEU A 66 -4.77 2.43 7.97
N ALA A 67 -4.06 2.70 9.07
CA ALA A 67 -2.61 2.82 9.07
C ALA A 67 -1.92 1.50 8.67
N ASP A 68 -2.39 0.37 9.19
CA ASP A 68 -1.90 -0.96 8.82
C ASP A 68 -2.15 -1.30 7.35
N ALA A 69 -3.32 -0.92 6.82
CA ALA A 69 -3.63 -1.08 5.40
C ALA A 69 -2.70 -0.25 4.50
N VAL A 70 -2.42 1.01 4.87
CA VAL A 70 -1.46 1.89 4.19
C VAL A 70 -0.06 1.27 4.18
N ALA A 71 0.40 0.78 5.34
CA ALA A 71 1.70 0.13 5.46
C ALA A 71 1.79 -1.15 4.60
N SER A 72 0.72 -1.94 4.57
CA SER A 72 0.64 -3.17 3.78
C SER A 72 0.69 -2.91 2.28
N CYS A 73 -0.02 -1.88 1.79
CA CYS A 73 0.04 -1.48 0.39
C CYS A 73 1.46 -1.03 -0.02
N ALA A 74 2.13 -0.25 0.83
CA ALA A 74 3.50 0.18 0.60
C ALA A 74 4.48 -1.01 0.56
N ALA A 75 4.38 -1.92 1.53
CA ALA A 75 5.23 -3.12 1.57
C ALA A 75 5.03 -4.03 0.35
N LEU A 76 3.80 -4.15 -0.14
CA LEU A 76 3.51 -4.93 -1.34
C LEU A 76 4.08 -4.27 -2.60
N ALA A 77 3.96 -2.95 -2.74
CA ALA A 77 4.58 -2.19 -3.82
C ALA A 77 6.11 -2.38 -3.84
N ASP A 78 6.76 -2.20 -2.69
CA ASP A 78 8.21 -2.39 -2.54
C ASP A 78 8.64 -3.84 -2.88
N GLY A 79 7.84 -4.82 -2.45
CA GLY A 79 8.06 -6.24 -2.72
C GLY A 79 8.00 -6.56 -4.22
N VAL A 80 7.01 -6.02 -4.94
CA VAL A 80 6.88 -6.20 -6.39
C VAL A 80 8.04 -5.53 -7.13
N GLU A 81 8.44 -4.32 -6.72
CA GLU A 81 9.59 -3.63 -7.32
C GLU A 81 10.90 -4.41 -7.11
N LEU A 82 11.09 -5.00 -5.92
CA LEU A 82 12.24 -5.85 -5.62
C LEU A 82 12.27 -7.09 -6.52
N VAL A 83 11.14 -7.78 -6.68
CA VAL A 83 11.02 -8.94 -7.56
C VAL A 83 11.38 -8.56 -8.99
N LYS A 84 10.86 -7.45 -9.50
CA LYS A 84 11.21 -6.93 -10.83
C LYS A 84 12.72 -6.71 -10.98
N LYS A 85 13.36 -6.05 -10.01
CA LYS A 85 14.81 -5.81 -10.01
C LYS A 85 15.62 -7.11 -10.06
N LEU A 86 15.19 -8.14 -9.31
CA LEU A 86 15.86 -9.45 -9.32
C LEU A 86 15.77 -10.14 -10.67
N PHE A 87 14.62 -10.06 -11.35
CA PHE A 87 14.46 -10.62 -12.69
C PHE A 87 15.32 -9.90 -13.72
N ILE A 88 15.36 -8.56 -13.70
CA ILE A 88 16.21 -7.76 -14.60
C ILE A 88 17.68 -8.14 -14.41
N ALA A 89 18.16 -8.16 -13.16
CA ALA A 89 19.54 -8.53 -12.87
C ALA A 89 19.86 -9.97 -13.31
N THR A 90 18.91 -10.89 -13.18
CA THR A 90 19.09 -12.27 -13.66
C THR A 90 19.21 -12.33 -15.18
N ASP A 91 18.36 -11.59 -15.90
CA ASP A 91 18.40 -11.52 -17.36
C ASP A 91 19.72 -10.92 -17.88
N GLU A 92 20.17 -9.83 -17.26
CA GLU A 92 21.47 -9.20 -17.57
C GLU A 92 22.63 -10.18 -17.35
N ASN A 93 22.65 -10.89 -16.23
CA ASN A 93 23.66 -11.91 -15.94
C ASN A 93 23.65 -13.06 -16.96
N VAL A 94 22.47 -13.50 -17.40
CA VAL A 94 22.32 -14.54 -18.42
C VAL A 94 22.84 -14.04 -19.76
N ALA A 95 22.46 -12.82 -20.17
CA ALA A 95 22.91 -12.19 -21.40
C ALA A 95 24.44 -12.06 -21.44
N GLU A 96 25.06 -11.56 -20.36
CA GLU A 96 26.52 -11.45 -20.25
C GLU A 96 27.22 -12.81 -20.41
N ARG A 97 26.70 -13.86 -19.78
CA ARG A 97 27.24 -15.23 -19.91
C ARG A 97 27.13 -15.76 -21.34
N PHE A 98 26.01 -15.52 -22.02
CA PHE A 98 25.85 -15.88 -23.42
C PHE A 98 26.81 -15.11 -24.33
N THR A 99 26.96 -13.81 -24.14
CA THR A 99 27.92 -12.99 -24.90
C THR A 99 29.35 -13.47 -24.67
N ALA A 100 29.73 -13.80 -23.43
CA ALA A 100 31.04 -14.34 -23.12
C ALA A 100 31.30 -15.68 -23.85
N MET A 101 30.31 -16.58 -23.89
CA MET A 101 30.41 -17.84 -24.63
C MET A 101 30.55 -17.62 -26.15
N LEU A 102 29.82 -16.66 -26.73
CA LEU A 102 29.89 -16.34 -28.16
C LEU A 102 31.19 -15.61 -28.56
N GLY A 103 31.76 -14.81 -27.66
CA GLY A 103 33.04 -14.11 -27.87
C GLY A 103 34.29 -14.94 -27.57
N SER A 104 34.11 -16.14 -26.99
CA SER A 104 35.20 -17.10 -26.73
C SER A 104 35.39 -18.15 -27.85
N ALA A 105 34.81 -17.93 -29.03
CA ALA A 105 34.97 -18.76 -30.22
C ALA A 105 35.89 -18.11 -31.27
#